data_AF-A0A839GXQ8-F1
#
_entry.id   AF-A0A839GXQ8-F1
#
_cell.length_a   1.000
_cell.length_b   1.000
_cell.length_c   1.000
_cell.angle_alpha   90.00
_cell.angle_beta   90.00
_cell.angle_gamma   90.00
#
_symmetry.space_group_name_H-M   'P 1'
#
loop_
_entity.id
_entity.type
_entity.pdbx_description
1 polymer ?
#
loop_
_entity_poly.entity_id
_entity_poly.type
_entity_poly.pdbx_seq_one_letter_code
_entity_poly.pdbx_strand_id
1 'polypeptide(L)' 'MKKKIPLNAVLQTIENADLAACTDAVEFINQLDFYQYTQEELKCISDTLSTRLSLLLRLEIRTALPA' A
#
# COMPACT_ATOMS: atom_id res chain seq x y z
N MET A 1 -4.57 24.13 1.14
CA MET A 1 -5.15 22.90 0.55
C MET A 1 -4.02 21.95 0.23
N LYS A 2 -3.92 20.80 0.91
CA LYS A 2 -2.98 19.74 0.51
C LYS A 2 -3.38 19.25 -0.88
N LYS A 3 -2.44 19.23 -1.83
CA LYS A 3 -2.69 18.81 -3.21
C LYS A 3 -3.07 17.32 -3.22
N LYS A 4 -4.09 16.95 -3.99
CA LYS A 4 -4.45 15.55 -4.24
C LYS A 4 -3.24 14.82 -4.81
N ILE A 5 -2.79 13.76 -4.14
CA ILE A 5 -1.79 12.87 -4.71
C ILE A 5 -2.51 12.03 -5.77
N PRO A 6 -2.01 11.96 -7.02
CA PRO A 6 -2.66 11.19 -8.06
C PRO A 6 -2.73 9.72 -7.66
N LEU A 7 -3.88 9.07 -7.90
CA LEU A 7 -4.11 7.66 -7.57
C LEU A 7 -2.95 6.77 -8.03
N ASN A 8 -2.47 6.98 -9.26
CA ASN A 8 -1.39 6.18 -9.83
C ASN A 8 -0.09 6.25 -9.01
N ALA A 9 0.23 7.42 -8.44
CA ALA A 9 1.40 7.56 -7.57
C ALA A 9 1.20 6.83 -6.23
N VAL A 10 -0.03 6.82 -5.70
CA VAL A 10 -0.38 6.05 -4.51
C VAL A 10 -0.20 4.55 -4.78
N LEU A 11 -0.75 4.07 -5.89
CA LEU A 11 -0.64 2.65 -6.28
C LEU A 11 0.81 2.24 -6.50
N GLN A 12 1.61 3.03 -7.21
CA GLN A 12 3.03 2.74 -7.38
C GLN A 12 3.81 2.73 -6.07
N THR A 13 3.46 3.60 -5.12
CA THR A 13 4.10 3.59 -3.78
C THR A 13 3.81 2.29 -3.05
N ILE A 14 2.57 1.79 -3.16
CA ILE A 14 2.16 0.51 -2.58
C ILE A 14 2.87 -0.66 -3.29
N GLU A 15 2.89 -0.67 -4.62
CA GLU A 15 3.51 -1.76 -5.39
C GLU A 15 5.02 -1.86 -5.18
N ASN A 16 5.69 -0.74 -4.96
CA ASN A 16 7.13 -0.68 -4.66
C ASN A 16 7.44 -0.86 -3.17
N ALA A 17 6.44 -0.96 -2.30
CA ALA A 17 6.68 -1.17 -0.87
C ALA A 17 7.21 -2.59 -0.64
N ASP A 18 8.44 -2.70 -0.14
CA ASP A 18 9.01 -3.97 0.32
C ASP A 18 8.78 -4.15 1.83
N LEU A 19 9.18 -5.31 2.37
CA LEU A 19 8.99 -5.67 3.79
C LEU A 19 9.52 -4.62 4.78
N ALA A 20 10.67 -4.03 4.48
CA ALA A 20 11.25 -2.96 5.30
C ALA A 20 10.52 -1.60 5.14
N ALA A 21 9.94 -1.35 3.97
CA ALA A 21 9.24 -0.11 3.62
C ALA A 21 7.72 -0.20 3.87
N CYS A 22 7.26 -1.31 4.46
CA CYS A 22 5.84 -1.54 4.67
C CYS A 22 5.25 -0.54 5.67
N THR A 23 6.03 -0.14 6.67
CA THR A 23 5.67 0.91 7.62
C THR A 23 5.55 2.27 6.93
N ASP A 24 6.51 2.63 6.07
CA ASP A 24 6.48 3.88 5.31
C ASP A 24 5.27 3.94 4.37
N ALA A 25 4.92 2.84 3.71
CA ALA A 25 3.74 2.76 2.85
C ALA A 25 2.43 2.95 3.63
N VAL A 26 2.32 2.39 4.84
CA VAL A 26 1.16 2.58 5.70
C VAL A 26 1.08 4.02 6.23
N GLU A 27 2.20 4.61 6.64
CA GLU A 27 2.24 6.02 7.05
C GLU A 27 1.87 6.96 5.91
N PHE A 28 2.38 6.70 4.71
CA PHE A 28 2.02 7.46 3.51
C PHE A 28 0.51 7.40 3.22
N ILE A 29 -0.10 6.22 3.30
CA ILE A 29 -1.54 6.05 3.09
C ILE A 29 -2.35 6.78 4.17
N ASN A 30 -1.92 6.72 5.44
CA ASN A 30 -2.56 7.45 6.53
C ASN A 30 -2.47 8.98 6.37
N GLN A 31 -1.48 9.47 5.63
CA GLN A 31 -1.34 10.90 5.32
C GLN A 31 -2.21 11.34 4.13
N LEU A 32 -2.82 10.40 3.40
CA LEU A 32 -3.73 10.71 2.30
C LEU A 32 -5.02 11.33 2.82
N ASP A 33 -5.48 12.35 2.11
CA ASP A 33 -6.77 12.94 2.35
C ASP A 33 -7.85 12.13 1.63
N PHE A 34 -8.41 11.14 2.32
CA PHE A 34 -9.35 10.18 1.73
C PHE A 34 -10.61 10.84 1.12
N TYR A 35 -10.97 12.05 1.56
CA TYR A 35 -12.10 12.81 1.01
C TYR A 35 -11.85 13.31 -0.43
N GLN A 36 -10.60 13.30 -0.89
CA GLN A 36 -10.22 13.71 -2.25
C GLN A 36 -10.33 12.57 -3.27
N TYR A 37 -10.67 11.36 -2.83
CA TYR A 37 -10.75 10.17 -3.65
C TYR A 37 -12.20 9.67 -3.74
N THR A 38 -12.59 9.15 -4.90
CA THR A 38 -13.89 8.48 -5.03
C THR A 38 -13.85 7.12 -4.32
N GLN A 39 -15.04 6.56 -4.07
CA GLN A 39 -15.16 5.23 -3.47
C GLN A 39 -14.45 4.15 -4.30
N GLU A 40 -14.45 4.28 -5.63
CA GLU A 40 -13.75 3.37 -6.53
C GLU A 40 -12.22 3.52 -6.41
N GLU A 41 -11.72 4.77 -6.34
CA GLU A 41 -10.30 5.04 -6.12
C GLU A 41 -9.82 4.47 -4.76
N LEU A 42 -10.59 4.69 -3.69
CA LEU A 42 -10.30 4.15 -2.35
C LEU A 42 -10.30 2.62 -2.33
N LYS A 43 -11.25 2.00 -3.03
CA LYS A 43 -11.31 0.54 -3.17
C LYS A 43 -10.06 0.03 -3.89
N CYS A 44 -9.62 0.71 -4.93
CA CYS A 44 -8.42 0.36 -5.68
C CYS A 44 -7.17 0.43 -4.78
N ILE A 45 -7.01 1.52 -4.02
CA ILE A 45 -5.92 1.68 -3.04
C ILE A 45 -5.94 0.53 -2.02
N SER A 46 -7.12 0.22 -1.46
CA SER A 46 -7.29 -0.85 -0.47
C SER A 46 -6.97 -2.24 -1.03
N ASP A 47 -7.38 -2.53 -2.27
CA ASP A 47 -7.18 -3.83 -2.92
C ASP A 47 -5.71 -4.05 -3.25
N THR A 48 -5.03 -3.02 -3.78
CA THR A 48 -3.60 -3.05 -4.05
C THR A 48 -2.78 -3.18 -2.76
N LEU A 49 -3.15 -2.46 -1.70
CA LEU A 49 -2.49 -2.59 -0.39
C LEU A 49 -2.64 -4.00 0.17
N SER A 50 -3.85 -4.54 0.14
CA SER A 50 -4.13 -5.89 0.65
C SER A 50 -3.38 -6.96 -0.12
N THR A 51 -3.32 -6.84 -1.45
CA THR A 51 -2.58 -7.73 -2.33
C THR A 51 -1.08 -7.69 -2.03
N ARG A 52 -0.51 -6.48 -1.91
CA ARG A 52 0.91 -6.32 -1.60
C ARG A 52 1.27 -6.87 -0.22
N LEU A 53 0.50 -6.53 0.81
CA LEU A 53 0.69 -7.06 2.16
C LEU A 53 0.63 -8.58 2.19
N SER A 54 -0.35 -9.17 1.49
CA SER A 54 -0.47 -10.63 1.39
C SER A 54 0.74 -11.28 0.72
N LEU A 55 1.31 -10.63 -0.30
CA LEU A 55 2.52 -11.09 -0.97
C LEU A 55 3.73 -11.02 -0.05
N LEU A 56 3.93 -9.88 0.63
CA LEU A 56 5.03 -9.68 1.58
C LEU A 56 4.97 -10.66 2.75
N LEU A 57 3.79 -10.88 3.33
CA LEU A 57 3.58 -11.87 4.39
C LEU A 57 3.92 -13.29 3.93
N ARG A 58 3.54 -13.68 2.71
CA ARG A 58 3.90 -14.99 2.15
C ARG A 58 5.40 -15.14 1.96
N LEU A 59 6.10 -14.07 1.56
CA LEU A 59 7.55 -14.09 1.43
C LEU A 59 8.22 -14.28 2.79
N GLU A 60 7.80 -13.55 3.82
CA GLU A 60 8.30 -13.71 5.20
C GLU A 60 8.08 -15.11 5.75
N ILE A 61 6.88 -15.67 5.57
CA ILE A 61 6.56 -17.02 6.04
C ILE A 61 7.46 -18.05 5.34
N ARG A 62 7.72 -17.88 4.04
CA ARG A 62 8.62 -18.79 3.30
C ARG A 62 10.08 -18.67 3.74
N THR A 63 10.53 -17.49 4.18
CA THR A 63 11.89 -17.31 4.73
C THR A 63 12.02 -17.75 6.19
N ALA A 64 10.91 -17.81 6.95
CA ALA A 64 10.91 -18.17 8.37
C ALA A 64 10.79 -19.68 8.65
N LEU A 65 10.43 -20.50 7.65
CA LEU A 65 10.38 -21.95 7.78
C LEU A 65 11.66 -22.60 7.20
N PRO A 66 12.51 -23.24 8.02
CA PRO A 66 13.59 -24.07 7.49
C PRO A 66 13.01 -25.30 6.79
N ALA A 67 13.64 -25.67 5.67
CA ALA A 67 13.31 -26.85 4.86
C ALA A 67 13.43 -28.17 5.64
#